data_AF-A0A800FZU5-F1
#
_entry.id   AF-A0A800FZU5-F1
#
_cell.length_a   1.000
_cell.length_b   1.000
_cell.length_c   1.000
_cell.angle_alpha   90.00
_cell.angle_beta   90.00
_cell.angle_gamma   90.00
#
_symmetry.space_group_name_H-M   'P 1'
#
loop_
_entity.id
_entity.type
_entity.pdbx_description
1 polymer ?
#
loop_
_entity_poly.entity_id
_entity_poly.type
_entity_poly.pdbx_seq_one_letter_code
_entity_poly.pdbx_strand_id
1 'polypeptide(L)'
;MVSPVKTGKSTIINNLLLNESFYGHEYFDDVYVISNTINNDMTSRFIKEHFDVEDHYNDAMIDGLVDRQISYKKKDQPEVALILDDILGSLKAGSRVNTLSARFRHYNIKLLLFSTQVFRYVSNIVRQNTTNLIVGSPFPNRKELNKIAEEFGDVFGGPQQFLKVYALCTP
;
A
#
# COMPACT_ATOMS: atom_id res chain seq x y z
N MET A 1 -3.57 2.75 0.80
CA MET A 1 -3.51 4.22 0.88
C MET A 1 -3.93 4.82 -0.46
N VAL A 2 -4.86 5.77 -0.43
CA VAL A 2 -5.33 6.50 -1.61
C VAL A 2 -5.14 7.98 -1.35
N SER A 3 -4.25 8.61 -2.08
CA SER A 3 -3.83 9.98 -1.77
C SER A 3 -3.39 10.72 -3.05
N PRO A 4 -3.90 11.94 -3.28
CA PRO A 4 -3.56 12.75 -4.45
C PRO A 4 -2.06 13.03 -4.59
N VAL A 5 -1.66 13.51 -5.76
CA VAL A 5 -0.28 13.98 -5.99
C VAL A 5 0.09 15.07 -4.97
N LYS A 6 1.35 15.03 -4.48
CA LYS A 6 1.90 16.00 -3.51
C LYS A 6 1.15 16.13 -2.18
N THR A 7 0.48 15.08 -1.71
CA THR A 7 -0.19 15.05 -0.39
C THR A 7 0.52 14.15 0.63
N GLY A 8 1.83 13.94 0.46
CA GLY A 8 2.69 13.31 1.49
C GLY A 8 2.71 11.78 1.53
N LYS A 9 2.30 11.07 0.47
CA LYS A 9 2.33 9.58 0.41
C LYS A 9 3.66 8.98 0.86
N SER A 10 4.74 9.40 0.23
CA SER A 10 6.10 8.93 0.51
C SER A 10 6.54 9.30 1.92
N THR A 11 6.14 10.46 2.43
CA THR A 11 6.37 10.86 3.83
C THR A 11 5.66 9.95 4.81
N ILE A 12 4.42 9.53 4.52
CA ILE A 12 3.68 8.57 5.35
C ILE A 12 4.37 7.21 5.33
N ILE A 13 4.76 6.71 4.15
CA ILE A 13 5.47 5.42 4.02
C ILE A 13 6.79 5.45 4.79
N ASN A 14 7.58 6.53 4.65
CA ASN A 14 8.80 6.74 5.43
C ASN A 14 8.53 6.71 6.94
N ASN A 15 7.53 7.45 7.41
CA ASN A 15 7.23 7.48 8.85
C ASN A 15 6.74 6.11 9.36
N LEU A 16 5.94 5.38 8.59
CA LEU A 16 5.51 4.06 8.99
C LEU A 16 6.70 3.12 9.17
N LEU A 17 7.66 3.13 8.23
CA LEU A 17 8.75 2.16 8.20
C LEU A 17 10.02 2.57 8.94
N LEU A 18 10.30 3.86 9.10
CA LEU A 18 11.59 4.33 9.64
C LEU A 18 11.48 5.02 11.00
N ASN A 19 10.28 5.42 11.42
CA ASN A 19 10.09 6.08 12.71
C ASN A 19 9.85 5.01 13.80
N GLU A 20 10.72 5.00 14.82
CA GLU A 20 10.66 4.09 15.97
C GLU A 20 9.38 4.22 16.82
N SER A 21 8.64 5.33 16.69
CA SER A 21 7.31 5.47 17.31
C SER A 21 6.19 4.78 16.50
N PHE A 22 6.48 4.31 15.29
CA PHE A 22 5.61 3.49 14.46
C PHE A 22 6.18 2.06 14.38
N TYR A 23 6.48 1.53 13.20
CA TYR A 23 7.15 0.22 13.12
C TYR A 23 8.63 0.38 13.46
N GLY A 24 9.32 1.33 12.84
CA GLY A 24 10.78 1.41 12.91
C GLY A 24 11.43 0.43 11.92
N HIS A 25 12.69 0.70 11.59
CA HIS A 25 13.38 0.06 10.46
C HIS A 25 13.74 -1.41 10.71
N GLU A 26 13.79 -1.84 11.96
CA GLU A 26 14.10 -3.23 12.37
C GLU A 26 12.87 -4.08 12.71
N TYR A 27 11.65 -3.56 12.53
CA TYR A 27 10.43 -4.26 12.96
C TYR A 27 10.10 -5.50 12.11
N PHE A 28 10.32 -5.41 10.80
CA PHE A 28 10.09 -6.51 9.87
C PHE A 28 11.44 -7.15 9.54
N ASP A 29 11.46 -8.47 9.39
CA ASP A 29 12.66 -9.21 9.00
C ASP A 29 13.11 -8.83 7.58
N ASP A 30 12.15 -8.64 6.67
CA ASP A 30 12.41 -8.17 5.31
C ASP A 30 11.38 -7.10 4.91
N VAL A 31 11.84 -6.04 4.24
CA VAL A 31 10.99 -4.98 3.67
C VAL A 31 11.30 -4.82 2.19
N TYR A 32 10.27 -5.02 1.37
CA TYR A 32 10.32 -4.85 -0.08
C TYR A 32 9.50 -3.65 -0.51
N VAL A 33 10.10 -2.75 -1.28
CA VAL A 33 9.41 -1.59 -1.86
C VAL A 33 9.50 -1.64 -3.37
N ILE A 34 8.35 -1.75 -4.04
CA ILE A 34 8.26 -1.66 -5.49
C ILE A 34 7.58 -0.33 -5.82
N SER A 35 8.30 0.58 -6.48
CA SER A 35 7.78 1.90 -6.79
C SER A 35 8.32 2.48 -8.10
N ASN A 36 7.42 2.72 -9.04
CA ASN A 36 7.73 3.34 -10.33
C ASN A 36 8.23 4.79 -10.22
N THR A 37 8.06 5.42 -9.05
CA THR A 37 8.42 6.82 -8.84
C THR A 37 9.58 7.01 -7.85
N ILE A 38 10.17 5.92 -7.36
CA ILE A 38 11.19 5.96 -6.31
C ILE A 38 12.44 6.76 -6.69
N ASN A 39 12.79 6.80 -7.98
CA ASN A 39 13.94 7.55 -8.47
C ASN A 39 13.66 9.06 -8.62
N ASN A 40 12.39 9.44 -8.70
CA ASN A 40 11.98 10.83 -8.89
C ASN A 40 11.64 11.53 -7.57
N ASP A 41 11.39 10.78 -6.50
CA ASP A 41 11.02 11.31 -5.20
C ASP A 41 12.23 11.39 -4.26
N MET A 42 12.64 12.62 -3.92
CA MET A 42 13.76 12.85 -3.00
C MET A 42 13.50 12.29 -1.59
N THR A 43 12.24 12.15 -1.17
CA THR A 43 11.90 11.61 0.15
C THR A 43 12.11 10.10 0.23
N SER A 44 12.17 9.42 -0.92
CA SER A 44 12.37 7.96 -0.99
C SER A 44 13.83 7.53 -0.84
N ARG A 45 14.78 8.48 -0.73
CA ARG A 45 16.20 8.16 -0.48
C ARG A 45 16.41 7.33 0.78
N PHE A 46 15.67 7.64 1.84
CA PHE A 46 15.81 6.96 3.12
C PHE A 46 15.31 5.51 3.05
N ILE A 47 14.23 5.27 2.30
CA ILE A 47 13.73 3.91 2.00
C ILE A 47 14.81 3.09 1.28
N LYS A 48 15.47 3.67 0.27
CA LYS A 48 16.53 2.99 -0.49
C LYS A 48 17.77 2.65 0.32
N GLU A 49 18.06 3.44 1.36
CA GLU A 49 19.22 3.22 2.23
C GLU A 49 18.99 2.03 3.19
N HIS A 50 17.75 1.69 3.50
CA HIS A 50 17.42 0.71 4.55
C HIS A 50 16.75 -0.57 4.03
N PHE A 51 16.14 -0.54 2.83
CA PHE A 51 15.27 -1.63 2.36
C PHE A 51 15.56 -2.04 0.92
N ASP A 52 15.02 -3.21 0.53
CA ASP A 52 15.12 -3.71 -0.84
C ASP A 52 14.12 -2.97 -1.74
N VAL A 53 14.63 -2.25 -2.74
CA VAL A 53 13.81 -1.38 -3.59
C VAL A 53 13.94 -1.68 -5.07
N GLU A 54 12.80 -1.81 -5.73
CA GLU A 54 12.67 -1.97 -7.17
C GLU A 54 11.91 -0.79 -7.79
N ASP A 55 12.38 -0.31 -8.93
CA ASP A 55 11.80 0.85 -9.63
C ASP A 55 10.75 0.49 -10.69
N HIS A 56 10.41 -0.79 -10.80
CA HIS A 56 9.39 -1.29 -11.70
C HIS A 56 8.73 -2.54 -11.14
N TYR A 57 7.48 -2.79 -11.54
CA TYR A 57 6.77 -4.01 -11.16
C TYR A 57 6.91 -5.12 -12.19
N ASN A 58 7.16 -6.35 -11.72
CA ASN A 58 7.04 -7.58 -12.49
C ASN A 58 6.38 -8.67 -11.63
N ASP A 59 5.45 -9.44 -12.20
CA ASP A 59 4.80 -10.56 -11.51
C ASP A 59 5.82 -11.58 -10.95
N ALA A 60 6.96 -11.77 -11.62
CA ALA A 60 8.03 -12.65 -11.16
C ALA A 60 8.62 -12.24 -9.79
N MET A 61 8.58 -10.95 -9.44
CA MET A 61 9.01 -10.47 -8.11
C MET A 61 8.06 -11.00 -7.02
N ILE A 62 6.76 -11.02 -7.30
CA ILE A 62 5.76 -11.54 -6.37
C ILE A 62 5.85 -13.06 -6.25
N ASP A 63 6.05 -13.76 -7.36
CA ASP A 63 6.24 -15.21 -7.34
C ASP A 63 7.51 -15.59 -6.58
N GLY A 64 8.63 -14.90 -6.80
CA GLY A 64 9.87 -15.11 -6.04
C GLY A 64 9.70 -14.89 -4.54
N LEU A 65 8.99 -13.84 -4.13
CA LEU A 65 8.68 -13.60 -2.72
C LEU A 65 7.83 -14.74 -2.12
N VAL A 66 6.78 -15.15 -2.83
CA VAL A 66 5.89 -16.23 -2.37
C VAL A 66 6.66 -17.55 -2.26
N ASP A 67 7.48 -17.89 -3.25
CA ASP A 67 8.27 -19.11 -3.27
C ASP A 67 9.32 -19.11 -2.14
N ARG A 68 9.98 -17.97 -1.89
CA ARG A 68 10.85 -17.78 -0.72
C ARG A 68 10.09 -18.07 0.57
N GLN A 69 8.91 -17.48 0.77
CA GLN A 69 8.12 -17.69 1.99
C GLN A 69 7.64 -19.14 2.15
N ILE A 70 7.25 -19.81 1.07
CA ILE A 70 6.82 -21.22 1.11
C ILE A 70 7.99 -22.17 1.40
N SER A 71 9.22 -21.79 1.04
CA SER A 71 10.41 -22.62 1.28
C SER A 71 10.74 -22.79 2.78
N TYR A 72 10.35 -21.83 3.62
CA TYR A 72 10.53 -21.92 5.06
C TYR A 72 9.43 -22.74 5.74
N LYS A 73 9.81 -23.42 6.84
CA LYS A 73 8.82 -23.97 7.78
C LYS A 73 8.04 -22.83 8.41
N LYS A 74 6.77 -23.05 8.72
CA LYS A 74 5.84 -22.01 9.21
C LYS A 74 6.36 -21.17 10.38
N LYS A 75 7.07 -21.77 11.32
CA LYS A 75 7.65 -21.12 12.50
C LYS A 75 8.90 -20.28 12.21
N ASP A 76 9.55 -20.53 11.08
CA ASP A 76 10.81 -19.92 10.67
C ASP A 76 10.59 -18.97 9.48
N GLN A 77 9.33 -18.72 9.08
CA GLN A 77 8.99 -17.80 8.00
C GLN A 77 9.24 -16.36 8.46
N PRO A 78 10.05 -15.55 7.75
CA PRO A 78 10.29 -14.17 8.13
C PRO A 78 9.02 -13.33 8.02
N GLU A 79 8.89 -12.32 8.87
CA GLU A 79 7.83 -11.33 8.85
C GLU A 79 8.15 -10.26 7.79
N VAL A 80 7.33 -10.22 6.73
CA VAL A 80 7.60 -9.36 5.57
C VAL A 80 6.67 -8.16 5.50
N ALA A 81 7.23 -7.00 5.13
CA ALA A 81 6.47 -5.87 4.61
C ALA A 81 6.67 -5.73 3.09
N LEU A 82 5.58 -5.65 2.33
CA LEU A 82 5.57 -5.38 0.90
C LEU A 82 4.83 -4.07 0.62
N ILE A 83 5.56 -3.10 0.09
CA ILE A 83 5.05 -1.78 -0.27
C ILE A 83 5.00 -1.66 -1.79
N LEU A 84 3.84 -1.28 -2.30
CA LEU A 84 3.54 -1.18 -3.72
C LEU A 84 3.08 0.25 -3.99
N ASP A 85 4.04 1.11 -4.33
CA ASP A 85 3.82 2.55 -4.42
C ASP A 85 3.81 3.03 -5.87
N ASP A 86 2.65 3.55 -6.27
CA ASP A 86 2.39 4.08 -7.60
C ASP A 86 2.65 3.11 -8.78
N ILE A 87 2.53 1.81 -8.51
CA ILE A 87 2.69 0.77 -9.54
C ILE A 87 1.38 0.39 -10.25
N LEU A 88 0.23 0.85 -9.74
CA LEU A 88 -1.08 0.36 -10.19
C LEU A 88 -1.41 0.71 -11.64
N GLY A 89 -0.87 1.83 -12.16
CA GLY A 89 -0.99 2.17 -13.58
C GLY A 89 -0.28 1.19 -14.51
N SER A 90 0.63 0.37 -13.98
CA SER A 90 1.41 -0.62 -14.72
C SER A 90 0.90 -2.05 -14.54
N LEU A 91 -0.09 -2.27 -13.65
CA LEU A 91 -0.64 -3.60 -13.43
C LEU A 91 -1.59 -4.02 -14.54
N LYS A 92 -1.48 -5.28 -14.96
CA LYS A 92 -2.42 -5.89 -15.91
C LYS A 92 -3.61 -6.50 -15.15
N ALA A 93 -4.74 -6.62 -15.84
CA ALA A 93 -5.85 -7.42 -15.33
C ALA A 93 -5.35 -8.85 -15.10
N GLY A 94 -5.42 -9.33 -13.86
CA GLY A 94 -4.91 -10.64 -13.46
C GLY A 94 -3.47 -10.67 -12.92
N SER A 95 -2.81 -9.52 -12.74
CA SER A 95 -1.48 -9.46 -12.10
C SER A 95 -1.45 -10.22 -10.77
N ARG A 96 -0.32 -10.87 -10.51
CA ARG A 96 -0.11 -11.80 -9.40
C ARG A 96 -0.38 -11.17 -8.04
N VAL A 97 -0.05 -9.90 -7.90
CA VAL A 97 -0.31 -9.09 -6.71
C VAL A 97 -1.80 -9.04 -6.30
N ASN A 98 -2.72 -9.12 -7.27
CA ASN A 98 -4.15 -9.17 -6.96
C ASN A 98 -4.50 -10.47 -6.23
N THR A 99 -3.93 -11.59 -6.69
CA THR A 99 -4.12 -12.90 -6.02
C THR A 99 -3.42 -12.91 -4.66
N LEU A 100 -2.24 -12.29 -4.55
CA LEU A 100 -1.52 -12.14 -3.29
C LEU A 100 -2.37 -11.43 -2.24
N SER A 101 -3.10 -10.37 -2.61
CA SER A 101 -3.90 -9.57 -1.68
C SER A 101 -4.97 -10.36 -0.90
N ALA A 102 -5.44 -11.48 -1.44
CA ALA A 102 -6.39 -12.36 -0.76
C ALA A 102 -5.72 -13.39 0.16
N ARG A 103 -4.40 -13.62 0.02
CA ARG A 103 -3.68 -14.73 0.68
C ARG A 103 -2.39 -14.31 1.40
N PHE A 104 -2.06 -13.02 1.43
CA PHE A 104 -0.78 -12.50 1.93
C PHE A 104 -0.43 -12.99 3.34
N ARG A 105 -1.42 -13.12 4.23
CA ARG A 105 -1.25 -13.65 5.59
C ARG A 105 -0.73 -15.09 5.61
N HIS A 106 -1.03 -15.89 4.58
CA HIS A 106 -0.51 -17.26 4.45
C HIS A 106 0.98 -17.30 4.13
N TYR A 107 1.57 -16.18 3.72
CA TYR A 107 2.98 -16.07 3.41
C TYR A 107 3.73 -15.21 4.46
N ASN A 108 3.16 -15.05 5.66
CA ASN A 108 3.69 -14.23 6.75
C ASN A 108 4.02 -12.77 6.35
N ILE A 109 3.35 -12.27 5.31
CA ILE A 109 3.39 -10.85 4.96
C ILE A 109 2.50 -10.14 5.97
N LYS A 110 3.09 -9.31 6.82
CA LYS A 110 2.38 -8.59 7.89
C LYS A 110 1.83 -7.27 7.41
N LEU A 111 2.56 -6.61 6.51
CA LEU A 111 2.15 -5.36 5.89
C LEU A 111 2.15 -5.52 4.37
N LEU A 112 0.97 -5.45 3.77
CA LEU A 112 0.80 -5.33 2.32
C LEU A 112 0.18 -3.97 2.02
N LEU A 113 1.00 -3.00 1.60
CA LEU A 113 0.58 -1.62 1.43
C LEU A 113 0.53 -1.26 -0.05
N PHE A 114 -0.67 -1.02 -0.56
CA PHE A 114 -0.87 -0.40 -1.87
C PHE A 114 -0.99 1.12 -1.70
N SER A 115 -0.18 1.88 -2.42
CA SER A 115 -0.22 3.34 -2.45
C SER A 115 -0.56 3.81 -3.86
N THR A 116 -1.63 4.61 -3.98
CA THR A 116 -2.10 5.10 -5.29
C THR A 116 -2.79 6.45 -5.18
N GLN A 117 -2.95 7.09 -6.35
CA GLN A 117 -3.68 8.34 -6.52
C GLN A 117 -5.10 8.13 -7.04
N VAL A 118 -5.36 6.98 -7.69
CA VAL A 118 -6.63 6.67 -8.35
C VAL A 118 -7.21 5.42 -7.72
N PHE A 119 -8.33 5.58 -7.01
CA PHE A 119 -8.91 4.51 -6.20
C PHE A 119 -9.25 3.27 -7.02
N ARG A 120 -9.87 3.46 -8.19
CA ARG A 120 -10.35 2.36 -9.04
C ARG A 120 -9.25 1.68 -9.87
N TYR A 121 -7.98 2.12 -9.78
CA TYR A 121 -6.86 1.36 -10.34
C TYR A 121 -6.50 0.16 -9.46
N VAL A 122 -6.85 0.22 -8.17
CA VAL A 122 -6.78 -0.94 -7.28
C VAL A 122 -7.85 -1.92 -7.73
N SER A 123 -7.51 -3.19 -7.94
CA SER A 123 -8.50 -4.20 -8.35
C SER A 123 -9.56 -4.43 -7.26
N ASN A 124 -10.76 -4.85 -7.65
CA ASN A 124 -11.84 -5.14 -6.69
C ASN A 124 -11.41 -6.16 -5.62
N ILE A 125 -10.58 -7.15 -6.00
CA ILE A 125 -10.06 -8.17 -5.06
C ILE A 125 -9.25 -7.49 -3.95
N VAL A 126 -8.35 -6.58 -4.29
CA VAL A 126 -7.54 -5.86 -3.30
C VAL A 126 -8.42 -4.99 -2.42
N ARG A 127 -9.39 -4.27 -2.99
CA ARG A 127 -10.28 -3.38 -2.22
C ARG A 127 -11.15 -4.16 -1.23
N GLN A 128 -11.72 -5.29 -1.63
CA GLN A 128 -12.50 -6.16 -0.75
C GLN A 128 -11.69 -6.80 0.38
N ASN A 129 -10.38 -7.03 0.18
CA ASN A 129 -9.49 -7.58 1.20
C ASN A 129 -8.77 -6.49 2.01
N THR A 130 -9.05 -5.20 1.75
CA THR A 130 -8.43 -4.08 2.47
C THR A 130 -8.93 -4.03 3.91
N THR A 131 -8.02 -4.17 4.87
CA THR A 131 -8.35 -4.05 6.31
C THR A 131 -8.31 -2.61 6.81
N ASN A 132 -7.44 -1.78 6.25
CA ASN A 132 -7.20 -0.42 6.70
C ASN A 132 -7.02 0.50 5.48
N LEU A 133 -7.61 1.69 5.56
CA LEU A 133 -7.57 2.67 4.47
C LEU A 133 -7.09 4.02 5.00
N ILE A 134 -5.96 4.49 4.48
CA ILE A 134 -5.49 5.87 4.62
C ILE A 134 -5.96 6.67 3.41
N VAL A 135 -6.65 7.78 3.66
CA VAL A 135 -7.21 8.67 2.65
C VAL A 135 -6.53 10.03 2.77
N GLY A 136 -5.80 10.44 1.72
CA GLY A 136 -5.08 11.72 1.71
C GLY A 136 -5.99 12.93 1.45
N SER A 137 -5.45 14.14 1.63
CA SER A 137 -6.16 15.40 1.38
C SER A 137 -5.20 16.49 0.93
N PRO A 138 -5.63 17.50 0.13
CA PRO A 138 -6.96 17.64 -0.48
C PRO A 138 -7.10 16.86 -1.78
N PHE A 139 -8.26 16.23 -1.99
CA PHE A 139 -8.62 15.69 -3.30
C PHE A 139 -8.97 16.81 -4.27
N PRO A 140 -8.22 16.99 -5.37
CA PRO A 140 -8.56 17.98 -6.39
C PRO A 140 -9.88 17.63 -7.10
N ASN A 141 -10.22 16.34 -7.15
CA ASN A 141 -11.43 15.84 -7.78
C ASN A 141 -12.31 15.13 -6.74
N ARG A 142 -13.46 15.74 -6.39
CA ARG A 142 -14.45 15.14 -5.49
C ARG A 142 -14.99 13.79 -5.97
N LYS A 143 -14.93 13.50 -7.28
CA LYS A 143 -15.34 12.20 -7.82
C LYS A 143 -14.45 11.05 -7.30
N GLU A 144 -13.15 11.25 -7.11
CA GLU A 144 -12.31 10.20 -6.51
C GLU A 144 -12.71 9.94 -5.06
N LEU A 145 -12.90 11.00 -4.28
CA LEU A 145 -13.36 10.88 -2.89
C LEU A 145 -14.73 10.18 -2.79
N ASN A 146 -15.66 10.50 -3.71
CA ASN A 146 -16.98 9.86 -3.74
C ASN A 146 -16.88 8.36 -4.07
N LYS A 147 -15.96 7.93 -4.93
CA LYS A 147 -15.74 6.50 -5.21
C LYS A 147 -15.27 5.76 -3.95
N ILE A 148 -14.41 6.39 -3.15
CA ILE A 148 -13.96 5.83 -1.87
C ILE A 148 -15.15 5.76 -0.89
N ALA A 149 -15.92 6.84 -0.78
CA ALA A 149 -17.09 6.91 0.10
C ALA A 149 -18.18 5.89 -0.28
N GLU A 150 -18.36 5.59 -1.57
CA GLU A 150 -19.29 4.57 -2.07
C GLU A 150 -18.93 3.17 -1.56
N GLU A 151 -17.64 2.83 -1.50
CA GLU A 151 -17.18 1.47 -1.19
C GLU A 151 -16.82 1.28 0.29
N PHE A 152 -16.29 2.31 0.94
CA PHE A 152 -15.86 2.27 2.34
C PHE A 152 -16.72 3.11 3.28
N GLY A 153 -17.77 3.78 2.78
CA GLY A 153 -18.58 4.68 3.61
C GLY A 153 -19.40 3.96 4.68
N ASP A 154 -19.77 2.71 4.46
CA ASP A 154 -20.65 1.95 5.36
C ASP A 154 -20.04 1.75 6.75
N VAL A 155 -18.70 1.65 6.86
CA VAL A 155 -18.03 1.56 8.17
C VAL A 155 -18.13 2.84 9.00
N PHE A 156 -18.56 3.95 8.37
CA PHE A 156 -18.82 5.24 9.00
C PHE A 156 -20.31 5.59 9.06
N GLY A 157 -21.22 4.66 8.77
CA GLY A 157 -22.66 4.95 8.71
C GLY A 157 -23.14 5.47 7.35
N GLY A 158 -22.35 5.22 6.30
CA GLY A 158 -22.69 5.48 4.91
C GLY A 158 -21.86 6.60 4.25
N PRO A 159 -21.96 6.75 2.92
CA PRO A 159 -21.11 7.66 2.14
C PRO A 159 -21.15 9.12 2.60
N GLN A 160 -22.32 9.62 3.02
CA GLN A 160 -22.45 11.01 3.46
C GLN A 160 -21.77 11.27 4.81
N GLN A 161 -21.83 10.30 5.72
CA GLN A 161 -21.17 10.43 7.02
C GLN A 161 -19.65 10.31 6.86
N PHE A 162 -19.18 9.42 5.98
CA PHE A 162 -17.77 9.37 5.57
C PHE A 162 -17.27 10.74 5.09
N LEU A 163 -17.99 11.39 4.17
CA LEU A 163 -17.60 12.71 3.62
C LEU A 163 -17.56 13.81 4.69
N LYS A 164 -18.46 13.76 5.68
CA LYS A 164 -18.43 14.69 6.83
C LYS A 164 -17.21 14.46 7.70
N VAL A 165 -16.90 13.21 8.04
CA VAL A 165 -15.71 12.85 8.83
C VAL A 165 -14.44 13.27 8.09
N TYR A 166 -14.36 12.99 6.79
CA TYR A 166 -13.25 13.44 5.95
C TYR A 166 -13.05 14.95 6.06
N ALA A 167 -14.12 15.75 5.90
CA ALA A 167 -14.04 17.21 5.99
C ALA A 167 -13.64 17.72 7.39
N LEU A 168 -13.93 16.98 8.46
CA LEU A 168 -13.51 17.32 9.83
C LEU A 168 -12.05 16.97 10.09
N CYS A 169 -11.55 15.90 9.48
CA CYS A 169 -10.20 15.37 9.70
C CYS A 169 -9.16 15.98 8.76
N THR A 170 -9.57 16.81 7.80
CA THR A 170 -8.67 17.34 6.77
C THR A 170 -8.77 18.87 6.68
N PRO A 171 -7.67 19.57 6.33
CA PRO A 171 -7.66 21.03 6.18
C PRO A 171 -8.60 21.55 5.08
#